data_AF-A0A6I0EFC9-F1
#
_entry.id   AF-A0A6I0EFC9-F1
#
_cell.length_a   1.000
_cell.length_b   1.000
_cell.length_c   1.000
_cell.angle_alpha   90.00
_cell.angle_beta   90.00
_cell.angle_gamma   90.00
#
_symmetry.space_group_name_H-M   'P 1'
#
loop_
_entity.id
_entity.type
_entity.pdbx_description
1 polymer ?
#
loop_
_entity_poly.entity_id
_entity_poly.type
_entity_poly.pdbx_seq_one_letter_code
_entity_poly.pdbx_strand_id
1 'polypeptide(L)'
;MQLAPYTGSEAPPQDKALAIKPRLTSWTSRIWRESPGRSVPLFKLEARLEVRDIENRALGEALRPFAGPLQKIAIYVLHPEESQRLAAWAVGRFDVDDKSAFMFFHDFLAAPNGLLMLNLMQTASAASDIIISIVPMVIEPERAAFAITDYDLGLHARIG
;
A
#
# COMPACT_ATOMS: atom_id res chain seq x y z
N MET A 1 -12.69 -19.26 -8.63
CA MET A 1 -13.22 -17.98 -9.14
C MET A 1 -12.03 -17.20 -9.66
N GLN A 2 -12.04 -16.75 -10.91
CA GLN A 2 -10.89 -16.06 -11.49
C GLN A 2 -10.91 -14.59 -11.07
N LEU A 3 -9.76 -14.04 -10.69
CA LEU A 3 -9.64 -12.62 -10.35
C LEU A 3 -9.77 -11.80 -11.64
N ALA A 4 -10.78 -10.93 -11.72
CA ALA A 4 -11.07 -10.12 -12.90
C ALA A 4 -10.81 -8.63 -12.61
N PRO A 5 -10.16 -7.89 -13.52
CA PRO A 5 -9.99 -6.44 -13.38
C PRO A 5 -11.32 -5.69 -13.24
N TYR A 6 -11.35 -4.70 -12.35
CA TYR A 6 -12.47 -3.79 -12.19
C TYR A 6 -12.38 -2.63 -13.18
N THR A 7 -13.50 -2.33 -13.84
CA THR A 7 -13.58 -1.32 -14.90
C THR A 7 -14.55 -0.18 -14.61
N GLY A 8 -15.14 -0.15 -13.40
CA GLY A 8 -16.09 0.88 -13.01
C GLY A 8 -15.45 2.24 -12.75
N SER A 9 -16.19 3.31 -13.03
CA SER A 9 -15.77 4.69 -12.79
C SER A 9 -15.92 5.15 -11.33
N GLU A 10 -16.67 4.41 -10.52
CA GLU A 10 -16.91 4.68 -9.11
C GLU A 10 -16.22 3.62 -8.23
N ALA A 11 -16.03 3.95 -6.95
CA ALA A 11 -15.46 3.01 -5.98
C ALA A 11 -16.33 1.74 -5.93
N PRO A 12 -15.74 0.55 -6.02
CA PRO A 12 -16.51 -0.69 -5.95
C PRO A 12 -17.10 -0.86 -4.54
N PRO A 13 -18.23 -1.60 -4.42
CA PRO A 13 -18.75 -1.95 -3.10
C PRO A 13 -17.76 -2.82 -2.32
N GLN A 14 -17.83 -2.76 -0.98
CA GLN A 14 -16.85 -3.39 -0.09
C GLN A 14 -16.67 -4.89 -0.30
N ASP A 15 -17.72 -5.60 -0.74
CA ASP A 15 -17.68 -7.04 -1.03
C ASP A 15 -16.75 -7.41 -2.21
N LYS A 16 -16.37 -6.43 -3.04
CA LYS A 16 -15.40 -6.58 -4.13
C LYS A 16 -13.99 -6.16 -3.74
N ALA A 17 -13.82 -5.49 -2.60
CA ALA A 17 -12.52 -5.10 -2.10
C ALA A 17 -11.87 -6.27 -1.35
N LEU A 18 -10.63 -6.59 -1.69
CA LEU A 18 -9.93 -7.75 -1.18
C LEU A 18 -8.91 -7.29 -0.13
N ALA A 19 -9.06 -7.74 1.10
CA ALA A 19 -8.14 -7.35 2.17
C ALA A 19 -6.81 -8.11 2.07
N ILE A 20 -5.70 -7.37 2.21
CA ILE A 20 -4.36 -7.90 2.47
C ILE A 20 -3.81 -7.31 3.78
N LYS A 21 -2.94 -8.06 4.45
CA LYS A 21 -2.35 -7.68 5.74
C LYS A 21 -0.81 -7.75 5.69
N PRO A 22 -0.14 -6.86 4.94
CA PRO A 22 1.32 -6.81 4.93
C PRO A 22 1.85 -6.58 6.35
N ARG A 23 2.91 -7.30 6.73
CA ARG A 23 3.61 -7.05 7.98
C ARG A 23 4.63 -5.94 7.77
N LEU A 24 4.47 -4.83 8.49
CA LEU A 24 5.44 -3.74 8.52
C LEU A 24 6.75 -4.21 9.17
N THR A 25 7.88 -3.86 8.58
CA THR A 25 9.22 -4.31 9.01
C THR A 25 10.10 -3.15 9.42
N SER A 26 10.03 -2.02 8.73
CA SER A 26 10.81 -0.82 9.02
C SER A 26 10.09 0.42 8.48
N TRP A 27 10.56 1.59 8.87
CA TRP A 27 10.21 2.84 8.22
C TRP A 27 11.45 3.70 8.02
N THR A 28 11.40 4.61 7.06
CA THR A 28 12.47 5.55 6.78
C THR A 28 11.87 6.86 6.29
N SER A 29 12.21 7.97 6.96
CA SER A 29 11.97 9.31 6.44
C SER A 29 13.04 9.66 5.41
N ARG A 30 12.64 10.16 4.24
CA ARG A 30 13.51 10.52 3.13
C ARG A 30 13.07 11.84 2.52
N ILE A 31 14.00 12.49 1.82
CA ILE A 31 13.70 13.61 0.93
C ILE A 31 14.06 13.15 -0.47
N TRP A 32 13.09 13.14 -1.38
CA TRP A 32 13.36 12.94 -2.79
C TRP A 32 13.47 14.28 -3.49
N ARG A 33 14.63 14.55 -4.08
CA ARG A 33 14.86 15.75 -4.87
C ARG A 33 14.70 15.38 -6.34
N GLU A 34 13.56 15.73 -6.91
CA GLU A 34 13.22 15.44 -8.30
C GLU A 34 13.86 16.46 -9.26
N SER A 35 13.98 17.72 -8.83
CA SER A 35 14.60 18.79 -9.62
C SER A 35 15.16 19.90 -8.73
N PRO A 36 15.98 20.83 -9.27
CA PRO A 36 16.35 22.04 -8.54
C PRO A 36 15.10 22.83 -8.12
N GLY A 37 14.84 22.90 -6.81
CA GLY A 37 13.68 23.60 -6.24
C GLY A 37 12.47 22.72 -5.92
N ARG A 38 12.44 21.44 -6.33
CA ARG A 38 11.38 20.49 -5.97
C ARG A 38 11.92 19.39 -5.08
N SER A 39 11.50 19.43 -3.81
CA SER A 39 11.76 18.37 -2.83
C SER A 39 10.44 17.81 -2.34
N VAL A 40 10.31 16.50 -2.46
CA VAL A 40 9.17 15.73 -2.00
C VAL A 40 9.57 15.03 -0.70
N PRO A 41 8.99 15.39 0.46
CA PRO A 41 9.16 14.60 1.66
C PRO A 41 8.51 13.24 1.44
N LEU A 42 9.30 12.18 1.53
CA LEU A 42 8.83 10.81 1.40
C LEU A 42 8.95 10.13 2.75
N PHE A 43 7.85 9.59 3.23
CA PHE A 43 7.91 8.63 4.31
C PHE A 43 7.66 7.24 3.73
N LYS A 44 8.66 6.37 3.87
CA LYS A 44 8.65 5.02 3.32
C LYS A 44 8.45 4.04 4.46
N LEU A 45 7.42 3.21 4.37
CA LEU A 45 7.29 1.99 5.15
C LEU A 45 7.83 0.81 4.33
N GLU A 46 8.56 -0.08 4.96
CA GLU A 46 8.88 -1.38 4.38
C GLU A 46 7.95 -2.42 4.97
N ALA A 47 7.44 -3.30 4.10
CA ALA A 47 6.52 -4.35 4.49
C ALA A 47 6.83 -5.65 3.76
N ARG A 48 6.27 -6.75 4.26
CA ARG A 48 6.27 -8.05 3.58
C ARG A 48 4.86 -8.63 3.57
N LEU A 49 4.50 -9.29 2.48
CA LEU A 49 3.24 -10.01 2.34
C LEU A 49 3.52 -11.46 1.98
N GLU A 50 3.14 -12.38 2.85
CA GLU A 50 3.21 -13.80 2.55
C GLU A 50 1.96 -14.20 1.78
N VAL A 51 2.11 -14.75 0.59
CA VAL A 51 0.98 -15.17 -0.26
C VAL A 51 0.07 -16.19 0.46
N ARG A 52 0.66 -17.03 1.33
CA ARG A 52 -0.08 -18.01 2.14
C ARG A 52 -0.98 -17.37 3.20
N ASP A 53 -0.73 -16.12 3.57
CA ASP A 53 -1.52 -15.39 4.58
C ASP A 53 -2.69 -14.62 3.93
N ILE A 54 -2.84 -14.72 2.60
CA ILE A 54 -3.94 -14.09 1.85
C ILE A 54 -5.19 -14.98 1.95
N GLU A 55 -6.23 -14.46 2.61
CA GLU A 55 -7.49 -15.17 2.85
C GLU A 55 -8.25 -15.47 1.55
N ASN A 56 -8.24 -14.53 0.59
CA ASN A 56 -8.87 -14.74 -0.70
C ASN A 56 -8.01 -15.63 -1.61
N ARG A 57 -8.48 -16.86 -1.85
CA ARG A 57 -7.76 -17.86 -2.67
C ARG A 57 -7.41 -17.35 -4.08
N ALA A 58 -8.34 -16.66 -4.75
CA ALA A 58 -8.11 -16.18 -6.12
C ALA A 58 -7.01 -15.12 -6.18
N LEU A 59 -7.00 -14.21 -5.20
CA LEU A 59 -5.93 -13.23 -5.04
C LEU A 59 -4.59 -13.89 -4.70
N GLY A 60 -4.58 -14.86 -3.78
CA GLY A 60 -3.38 -15.60 -3.44
C GLY A 60 -2.81 -16.39 -4.63
N GLU A 61 -3.66 -16.98 -5.46
CA GLU A 61 -3.24 -17.63 -6.71
C GLU A 61 -2.66 -16.61 -7.72
N ALA A 62 -3.31 -15.45 -7.89
CA ALA A 62 -2.84 -14.39 -8.78
C ALA A 62 -1.51 -13.75 -8.34
N LEU A 63 -1.28 -13.63 -7.03
CA LEU A 63 -0.06 -13.04 -6.48
C LEU A 63 1.10 -14.03 -6.29
N ARG A 64 0.85 -15.34 -6.45
CA ARG A 64 1.86 -16.39 -6.29
C ARG A 64 3.11 -16.19 -7.15
N PRO A 65 3.03 -15.78 -8.43
CA PRO A 65 4.22 -15.54 -9.26
C PRO A 65 5.14 -14.44 -8.68
N PHE A 66 4.58 -13.51 -7.91
CA PHE A 66 5.28 -12.37 -7.33
C PHE A 66 5.74 -12.60 -5.88
N ALA A 67 5.74 -13.85 -5.40
CA ALA A 67 6.05 -14.16 -4.01
C ALA A 67 7.41 -13.62 -3.53
N GLY A 68 8.42 -13.56 -4.41
CA GLY A 68 9.72 -12.97 -4.11
C GLY A 68 9.65 -11.45 -3.88
N PRO A 69 9.20 -10.65 -4.86
CA PRO A 69 8.98 -9.21 -4.71
C PRO A 69 8.10 -8.82 -3.51
N LEU A 70 7.08 -9.62 -3.19
CA LEU A 70 6.18 -9.39 -2.05
C LEU A 70 6.88 -9.48 -0.68
N GLN A 71 8.09 -10.04 -0.59
CA GLN A 71 8.89 -10.04 0.64
C GLN A 71 9.49 -8.67 0.97
N LYS A 72 9.50 -7.73 0.02
CA LYS A 72 10.08 -6.40 0.19
C LYS A 72 9.22 -5.34 -0.51
N ILE A 73 8.04 -5.10 0.06
CA ILE A 73 7.12 -4.07 -0.41
C ILE A 73 7.59 -2.71 0.13
N ALA A 74 7.71 -1.74 -0.77
CA ALA A 74 7.91 -0.33 -0.40
C ALA A 74 6.57 0.40 -0.42
N ILE A 75 6.07 0.85 0.73
CA ILE A 75 4.86 1.66 0.82
C ILE A 75 5.28 3.12 1.02
N TYR A 76 4.96 3.98 0.07
CA TYR A 76 5.20 5.41 0.16
C TYR A 76 3.92 6.12 0.59
N VAL A 77 3.98 6.87 1.68
CA VAL A 77 2.91 7.77 2.09
C VAL A 77 3.21 9.16 1.55
N LEU A 78 2.29 9.70 0.74
CA LEU A 78 2.53 10.86 -0.11
C LEU A 78 1.55 12.00 0.17
N HIS A 79 1.87 13.18 -0.37
CA HIS A 79 0.88 14.23 -0.62
C HIS A 79 0.06 13.93 -1.90
N PRO A 80 -1.14 14.51 -2.06
CA PRO A 80 -2.07 14.22 -3.17
C PRO A 80 -1.48 14.37 -4.58
N GLU A 81 -0.48 15.25 -4.76
CA GLU A 81 0.01 15.69 -6.07
C GLU A 81 1.19 14.88 -6.61
N GLU A 82 1.62 13.83 -5.88
CA GLU A 82 2.94 13.23 -6.09
C GLU A 82 2.92 11.91 -6.86
N SER A 83 1.75 11.34 -7.16
CA SER A 83 1.64 10.10 -7.92
C SER A 83 0.32 9.98 -8.69
N GLN A 84 0.38 9.31 -9.84
CA GLN A 84 -0.80 9.07 -10.68
C GLN A 84 -1.67 7.97 -10.05
N ARG A 85 -2.95 8.28 -9.81
CA ARG A 85 -3.96 7.32 -9.37
C ARG A 85 -4.36 6.39 -10.51
N LEU A 86 -4.68 5.13 -10.20
CA LEU A 86 -5.26 4.19 -11.17
C LEU A 86 -6.74 4.49 -11.45
N ALA A 87 -7.43 5.12 -10.51
CA ALA A 87 -8.79 5.63 -10.64
C ALA A 87 -8.97 6.87 -9.75
N ALA A 88 -9.89 7.77 -10.10
CA ALA A 88 -10.09 9.02 -9.34
C ALA A 88 -10.47 8.79 -7.87
N TRP A 89 -11.24 7.73 -7.60
CA TRP A 89 -11.69 7.32 -6.27
C TRP A 89 -10.63 6.58 -5.45
N ALA A 90 -9.53 6.13 -6.06
CA ALA A 90 -8.54 5.31 -5.36
C ALA A 90 -7.77 6.16 -4.35
N VAL A 91 -7.68 5.68 -3.11
CA VAL A 91 -6.88 6.30 -2.04
C VAL A 91 -5.43 5.81 -2.03
N GLY A 92 -5.10 4.93 -2.96
CA GLY A 92 -3.75 4.44 -3.17
C GLY A 92 -3.66 3.54 -4.39
N ARG A 93 -2.46 3.08 -4.68
CA ARG A 93 -2.22 2.01 -5.67
C ARG A 93 -1.18 1.04 -5.16
N PHE A 94 -1.29 -0.20 -5.60
CA PHE A 94 -0.33 -1.25 -5.36
C PHE A 94 0.09 -1.83 -6.70
N ASP A 95 1.38 -1.75 -7.00
CA ASP A 95 1.97 -2.29 -8.22
C ASP A 95 2.99 -3.38 -7.84
N VAL A 96 2.96 -4.48 -8.58
CA VAL A 96 3.91 -5.59 -8.43
C VAL A 96 4.26 -6.19 -9.79
N ASP A 97 5.56 -6.43 -9.99
CA ASP A 97 6.12 -7.11 -11.14
C ASP A 97 7.14 -8.17 -10.71
N ASP A 98 7.91 -8.72 -11.64
CA ASP A 98 8.95 -9.74 -11.39
C ASP A 98 10.11 -9.25 -10.50
N LYS A 99 10.30 -7.93 -10.39
CA LYS A 99 11.47 -7.32 -9.72
C LYS A 99 11.13 -6.57 -8.46
N SER A 100 9.92 -6.03 -8.37
CA SER A 100 9.57 -5.02 -7.38
C SER A 100 8.11 -5.08 -6.97
N ALA A 101 7.86 -4.65 -5.74
CA ALA A 101 6.53 -4.46 -5.20
C ALA A 101 6.52 -3.12 -4.48
N PHE A 102 5.61 -2.22 -4.86
CA PHE A 102 5.48 -0.93 -4.20
C PHE A 102 4.03 -0.47 -4.13
N MET A 103 3.74 0.27 -3.08
CA MET A 103 2.44 0.86 -2.83
C MET A 103 2.60 2.37 -2.66
N PHE A 104 1.58 3.11 -3.06
CA PHE A 104 1.45 4.52 -2.76
C PHE A 104 0.14 4.73 -2.04
N PHE A 105 0.17 5.36 -0.87
CA PHE A 105 -1.03 5.88 -0.22
C PHE A 105 -1.18 7.34 -0.61
N HIS A 106 -2.20 7.59 -1.42
CA HIS A 106 -2.57 8.93 -1.81
C HIS A 106 -3.17 9.63 -0.59
N ASP A 107 -2.88 10.93 -0.46
CA ASP A 107 -3.50 11.82 0.51
C ASP A 107 -3.18 11.55 2.00
N PHE A 108 -2.33 10.56 2.32
CA PHE A 108 -2.01 10.19 3.70
C PHE A 108 -1.45 11.38 4.50
N LEU A 109 -0.52 12.14 3.92
CA LEU A 109 0.09 13.30 4.59
C LEU A 109 -0.83 14.52 4.66
N ALA A 110 -1.94 14.52 3.91
CA ALA A 110 -2.98 15.55 4.01
C ALA A 110 -3.98 15.25 5.14
N ALA A 111 -4.03 14.01 5.66
CA ALA A 111 -4.91 13.67 6.76
C ALA A 111 -4.46 14.34 8.07
N PRO A 112 -5.38 14.89 8.89
CA PRO A 112 -5.03 15.58 10.15
C PRO A 112 -4.15 14.75 11.09
N ASN A 113 -4.37 13.43 11.14
CA ASN A 113 -3.60 12.51 11.97
C ASN A 113 -2.35 11.95 11.29
N GLY A 114 -2.16 12.15 9.98
CA GLY A 114 -1.03 11.59 9.23
C GLY A 114 0.31 12.07 9.79
N LEU A 115 0.45 13.38 10.03
CA LEU A 115 1.66 13.97 10.63
C LEU A 115 1.87 13.53 12.10
N LEU A 116 0.79 13.36 12.87
CA LEU A 116 0.88 12.85 14.24
C LEU A 116 1.39 11.40 14.27
N MET A 117 0.88 10.55 13.39
CA MET A 117 1.29 9.14 13.29
C MET A 117 2.78 9.01 12.97
N LEU A 118 3.33 9.87 12.12
CA LEU A 118 4.77 9.88 11.84
C LEU A 118 5.61 10.14 13.09
N ASN A 119 5.14 11.01 13.98
CA ASN A 119 5.83 11.29 15.26
C ASN A 119 5.70 10.10 16.22
N LEU A 120 4.53 9.46 16.28
CA LEU A 120 4.29 8.30 17.15
C LEU A 120 5.13 7.07 16.75
N MET A 121 5.37 6.86 15.45
CA MET A 121 6.28 5.81 14.97
C MET A 121 7.70 5.96 15.52
N GLN A 122 8.14 7.17 15.87
CA GLN A 122 9.49 7.39 16.41
C GLN A 122 9.64 6.92 17.87
N THR A 123 8.56 6.54 18.55
CA THR A 123 8.63 6.07 19.94
C THR A 123 9.19 4.64 20.03
N ALA A 124 10.08 4.42 21.01
CA ALA A 124 10.61 3.09 21.27
C ALA A 124 9.46 2.12 21.62
N SER A 125 9.49 0.93 21.02
CA SER A 125 8.48 -0.13 21.20
C SER A 125 7.12 0.08 20.54
N ALA A 126 6.96 1.06 19.63
CA ALA A 126 5.77 1.12 18.79
C ALA A 126 5.68 -0.14 17.89
N ALA A 127 4.58 -0.88 18.01
CA ALA A 127 4.21 -1.90 17.04
C ALA A 127 3.21 -1.30 16.06
N SER A 128 3.26 -1.70 14.80
CA SER A 128 2.34 -1.21 13.77
C SER A 128 1.72 -2.37 13.03
N ASP A 129 0.46 -2.20 12.66
CA ASP A 129 -0.29 -3.11 11.82
C ASP A 129 -0.97 -2.34 10.70
N ILE A 130 -1.22 -3.04 9.60
CA ILE A 130 -1.88 -2.44 8.45
C ILE A 130 -2.79 -3.44 7.76
N ILE A 131 -4.00 -2.98 7.45
CA ILE A 131 -4.96 -3.66 6.60
C ILE A 131 -5.16 -2.78 5.37
N ILE A 132 -5.09 -3.38 4.19
CA ILE A 132 -5.26 -2.67 2.92
C ILE A 132 -6.30 -3.40 2.11
N SER A 133 -7.35 -2.70 1.70
CA SER A 133 -8.34 -3.26 0.77
C SER A 133 -7.99 -2.87 -0.65
N ILE A 134 -7.80 -3.89 -1.50
CA ILE A 134 -7.33 -3.74 -2.86
C ILE A 134 -8.33 -4.28 -3.87
N VAL A 135 -8.35 -3.67 -5.05
CA VAL A 135 -9.18 -4.07 -6.18
C VAL A 135 -8.29 -4.24 -7.40
N PRO A 136 -8.35 -5.40 -8.09
CA PRO A 136 -7.53 -5.62 -9.28
C PRO A 136 -7.90 -4.63 -10.39
N MET A 137 -6.92 -3.94 -10.95
CA MET A 137 -7.07 -3.04 -12.10
C MET A 137 -6.35 -3.58 -13.34
N VAL A 138 -5.22 -4.27 -13.12
CA VAL A 138 -4.45 -4.98 -14.14
C VAL A 138 -4.01 -6.31 -13.55
N ILE A 139 -4.26 -7.41 -14.26
CA ILE A 139 -3.78 -8.75 -13.89
C ILE A 139 -3.21 -9.39 -15.15
N GLU A 140 -1.88 -9.44 -15.22
CA GLU A 140 -1.11 -10.02 -16.31
C GLU A 140 -0.06 -10.99 -15.73
N PRO A 141 0.55 -11.88 -16.55
CA PRO A 141 1.53 -12.84 -16.05
C PRO A 141 2.76 -12.20 -15.40
N GLU A 142 3.20 -11.04 -15.90
CA GLU A 142 4.44 -10.37 -15.49
C GLU A 142 4.20 -9.15 -14.60
N ARG A 143 2.96 -8.70 -14.47
CA ARG A 143 2.60 -7.56 -13.63
C ARG A 143 1.18 -7.63 -13.11
N ALA A 144 0.97 -7.12 -11.93
CA ALA A 144 -0.36 -6.85 -11.38
C ALA A 144 -0.39 -5.45 -10.79
N ALA A 145 -1.49 -4.75 -11.03
CA ALA A 145 -1.75 -3.43 -10.46
C ALA A 145 -3.13 -3.42 -9.82
N PHE A 146 -3.21 -2.86 -8.62
CA PHE A 146 -4.42 -2.79 -7.82
C PHE A 146 -4.66 -1.36 -7.37
N ALA A 147 -5.91 -0.92 -7.44
CA ALA A 147 -6.35 0.30 -6.77
C ALA A 147 -6.61 -0.03 -5.29
N ILE A 148 -6.19 0.86 -4.40
CA ILE A 148 -6.49 0.76 -2.98
C ILE A 148 -7.77 1.54 -2.72
N THR A 149 -8.79 0.88 -2.19
CA THR A 149 -10.09 1.49 -1.84
C THR A 149 -10.07 2.12 -0.46
N ASP A 150 -9.37 1.46 0.47
CA ASP A 150 -9.16 1.91 1.84
C ASP A 150 -7.89 1.26 2.41
N TYR A 151 -7.39 1.86 3.48
CA TYR A 151 -6.36 1.29 4.32
C TYR A 151 -6.61 1.72 5.77
N ASP A 152 -6.27 0.84 6.70
CA ASP A 152 -6.26 1.09 8.14
C ASP A 152 -4.86 0.82 8.66
N LEU A 153 -4.19 1.86 9.15
CA LEU A 153 -2.83 1.80 9.68
C LEU A 153 -2.88 2.11 11.17
N GLY A 154 -2.56 1.12 11.99
CA GLY A 154 -2.52 1.23 13.44
C GLY A 154 -1.11 1.44 13.98
N LEU A 155 -1.03 2.19 15.08
CA LEU A 155 0.17 2.29 15.93
C LEU A 155 -0.20 1.91 17.35
N HIS A 156 0.47 0.90 17.88
CA HIS A 156 0.29 0.38 19.21
C HIS A 156 1.51 0.74 20.05
N ALA A 157 1.32 1.64 21.00
CA ALA A 157 2.24 1.80 22.12
C ALA A 157 1.73 0.94 23.30
N ARG A 158 2.60 0.17 23.95
CA ARG A 158 2.22 -0.50 25.20
C ARG A 158 2.24 0.53 26.32
N ILE A 159 1.12 0.63 27.05
CA ILE A 159 1.11 1.32 28.34
C ILE A 159 1.79 0.36 29.33
N GLY A 160 2.96 0.78 29.84
CA GLY A 160 3.70 0.07 30.89
C GLY A 160 3.14 0.37 32.28
#